data_AF-A0A7S2DC44-F1
#
_entry.id   AF-A0A7S2DC44-F1
#
_cell.length_a   1.000
_cell.length_b   1.000
_cell.length_c   1.000
_cell.angle_alpha   90.00
_cell.angle_beta   90.00
_cell.angle_gamma   90.00
#
_symmetry.space_group_name_H-M   'P 1'
#
loop_
_entity.id
_entity.type
_entity.pdbx_description
1 polymer ?
#
loop_
_entity_poly.entity_id
_entity_poly.type
_entity_poly.pdbx_seq_one_letter_code
_entity_poly.pdbx_strand_id
1 'polypeptide(L)'
;WYCNMVVVRLPEDGCLVYSPVLGPDSSIESVQAEFAKYNLLPVRVVVVPTPQHHLAIAEYQRLFPEAFYVCGKASGQMQSLTKKRRDLRFDGKLRPPGRVCDGVSINSSLDKTQDSINLFPIMEPSEIPLSAHHPSGGGYEELLAVWSELASSSENNANSIFDVCILDDNRTGEIVLLHKPSKTLIVSDLLYKSCRDIVGPGGVSHNYSAPEWFAKGQDELFYDPRMNIENASVMDSGEANERPRTEPSVRPLLPSYRTHPKARTIDTAGLKISLERILAWDFKRCLACHTDPIAGDEARKLIKQAWGFV
;
A
#
# COMPACT_ATOMS: atom_id res chain seq x y z
N TRP A 1 -9.81 9.08 -12.77
CA TRP A 1 -9.35 8.28 -11.62
C TRP A 1 -8.53 9.15 -10.72
N TYR A 2 -8.79 9.09 -9.42
CA TYR A 2 -8.15 9.94 -8.41
C TYR A 2 -6.89 9.26 -7.79
N CYS A 3 -6.52 8.08 -8.31
CA CYS A 3 -5.29 7.36 -7.98
C CYS A 3 -4.43 7.23 -9.24
N ASN A 4 -3.14 7.51 -9.11
CA ASN A 4 -2.11 7.29 -10.12
C ASN A 4 -1.50 5.92 -9.92
N MET A 5 -1.43 5.14 -11.01
CA MET A 5 -0.60 3.95 -11.10
C MET A 5 0.81 4.36 -11.54
N VAL A 6 1.82 3.68 -10.99
CA VAL A 6 3.21 3.78 -11.46
C VAL A 6 3.59 2.49 -12.18
N VAL A 7 4.14 2.61 -13.38
CA VAL A 7 4.64 1.47 -14.15
C VAL A 7 6.13 1.63 -14.37
N VAL A 8 6.89 0.60 -14.04
CA VAL A 8 8.35 0.57 -14.14
C VAL A 8 8.73 -0.52 -15.14
N ARG A 9 9.39 -0.13 -16.24
CA ARG A 9 10.02 -1.08 -17.16
C ARG A 9 11.15 -1.82 -16.44
N LEU A 10 11.17 -3.15 -16.57
CA LEU A 10 12.22 -3.98 -16.01
C LEU A 10 13.39 -4.14 -17.00
N PRO A 11 14.64 -4.37 -16.53
CA PRO A 11 15.81 -4.43 -17.41
C PRO A 11 15.80 -5.56 -18.43
N GLU A 12 15.29 -6.74 -18.06
CA GLU A 12 15.28 -7.91 -18.95
C GLU A 12 14.07 -7.90 -19.89
N ASP A 13 12.86 -7.90 -19.31
CA ASP A 13 11.62 -7.88 -20.06
C ASP A 13 10.43 -7.46 -19.19
N GLY A 14 9.45 -6.83 -19.81
CA GLY A 14 8.17 -6.47 -19.19
C GLY A 14 8.23 -5.32 -18.19
N CYS A 15 7.23 -5.28 -17.31
CA CYS A 15 7.09 -4.23 -16.31
C CYS A 15 6.64 -4.72 -14.92
N LEU A 16 6.96 -3.90 -13.93
CA LEU A 16 6.31 -3.88 -12.62
C LEU A 16 5.22 -2.80 -12.62
N VAL A 17 4.03 -3.16 -12.16
CA VAL A 17 2.91 -2.24 -11.91
C VAL A 17 2.80 -2.01 -10.42
N TYR A 18 2.79 -0.76 -9.98
CA TYR A 18 2.58 -0.35 -8.60
C TYR A 18 1.29 0.44 -8.49
N SER A 19 0.42 0.04 -7.56
CA SER A 19 -0.90 0.66 -7.36
C SER A 19 -1.79 0.60 -8.62
N PRO A 20 -2.24 -0.60 -9.03
CA PRO A 20 -2.96 -0.78 -10.28
C PRO A 20 -4.31 -0.04 -10.27
N VAL A 21 -4.66 0.54 -11.43
CA VAL A 21 -5.92 1.25 -11.67
C VAL A 21 -6.48 0.84 -13.04
N LEU A 22 -7.77 1.05 -13.28
CA LEU A 22 -8.33 0.90 -14.62
C LEU A 22 -8.13 2.19 -15.43
N GLY A 23 -8.31 2.09 -16.76
CA GLY A 23 -8.21 3.23 -17.67
C GLY A 23 -9.25 4.31 -17.37
N PRO A 24 -9.12 5.52 -17.97
CA PRO A 24 -10.09 6.61 -17.79
C PRO A 24 -11.55 6.23 -18.10
N ASP A 25 -11.75 5.28 -19.00
CA ASP A 25 -13.01 4.65 -19.40
C ASP A 25 -13.47 3.52 -18.45
N SER A 26 -12.75 3.31 -17.35
CA SER A 26 -12.91 2.20 -16.41
C SER A 26 -12.69 0.81 -17.03
N SER A 27 -11.90 0.69 -18.09
CA SER A 27 -11.55 -0.60 -18.70
C SER A 27 -10.10 -1.01 -18.42
N ILE A 28 -9.86 -2.31 -18.36
CA ILE A 28 -8.49 -2.86 -18.29
C ILE A 28 -7.87 -2.93 -19.70
N GLU A 29 -8.70 -3.01 -20.74
CA GLU A 29 -8.31 -3.03 -22.15
C GLU A 29 -7.60 -1.73 -22.55
N SER A 30 -8.07 -0.58 -22.08
CA SER A 30 -7.38 0.71 -22.29
C SER A 30 -6.00 0.74 -21.64
N VAL A 31 -5.87 0.14 -20.44
CA VAL A 31 -4.56 0.00 -19.76
C VAL A 31 -3.63 -0.90 -20.57
N GLN A 32 -4.13 -2.05 -21.05
CA GLN A 32 -3.37 -2.99 -21.87
C GLN A 32 -2.89 -2.35 -23.18
N ALA A 33 -3.75 -1.60 -23.85
CA ALA A 33 -3.41 -0.88 -25.08
C ALA A 33 -2.30 0.16 -24.81
N GLU A 34 -2.36 0.86 -23.69
CA GLU A 34 -1.31 1.80 -23.29
C GLU A 34 0.00 1.08 -22.96
N PHE A 35 -0.06 -0.05 -22.25
CA PHE A 35 1.13 -0.87 -21.98
C PHE A 35 1.77 -1.37 -23.27
N ALA A 36 0.98 -1.86 -24.22
CA ALA A 36 1.46 -2.29 -25.54
C ALA A 36 2.10 -1.11 -26.31
N LYS A 37 1.46 0.06 -26.32
CA LYS A 37 1.96 1.27 -26.99
C LYS A 37 3.35 1.67 -26.50
N TYR A 38 3.61 1.56 -25.20
CA TYR A 38 4.91 1.87 -24.62
C TYR A 38 5.83 0.66 -24.50
N ASN A 39 5.50 -0.48 -25.11
CA ASN A 39 6.28 -1.72 -25.04
C ASN A 39 6.55 -2.18 -23.59
N LEU A 40 5.57 -2.03 -22.69
CA LEU A 40 5.66 -2.37 -21.27
C LEU A 40 5.19 -3.80 -20.95
N LEU A 41 4.61 -4.50 -21.93
CA LEU A 41 4.23 -5.90 -21.79
C LEU A 41 5.46 -6.82 -21.92
N PRO A 42 5.46 -8.00 -21.27
CA PRO A 42 4.42 -8.51 -20.36
C PRO A 42 4.42 -7.82 -18.98
N VAL A 43 3.30 -7.90 -18.26
CA VAL A 43 3.27 -7.50 -16.84
C VAL A 43 3.88 -8.65 -16.02
N ARG A 44 4.99 -8.39 -15.32
CA ARG A 44 5.72 -9.42 -14.55
C ARG A 44 5.30 -9.42 -13.09
N VAL A 45 5.13 -8.24 -12.50
CA VAL A 45 4.78 -8.07 -11.08
C VAL A 45 3.75 -6.97 -10.93
N VAL A 46 2.72 -7.21 -10.12
CA VAL A 46 1.72 -6.23 -9.69
C VAL A 46 1.83 -6.07 -8.18
N VAL A 47 2.19 -4.87 -7.73
CA VAL A 47 2.31 -4.50 -6.33
C VAL A 47 1.06 -3.76 -5.89
N VAL A 48 0.39 -4.29 -4.88
CA VAL A 48 -0.75 -3.70 -4.19
C VAL A 48 -0.25 -3.09 -2.89
N PRO A 49 0.06 -1.80 -2.87
CA PRO A 49 0.90 -1.23 -1.82
C PRO A 49 0.21 -1.20 -0.46
N THR A 50 -1.12 -1.04 -0.43
CA THR A 50 -1.93 -1.07 0.79
C THR A 50 -3.23 -1.85 0.54
N PRO A 51 -3.94 -2.32 1.58
CA PRO A 51 -5.25 -2.96 1.43
C PRO A 51 -6.33 -2.11 0.74
N GLN A 52 -6.10 -0.82 0.53
CA GLN A 52 -6.98 0.08 -0.22
C GLN A 52 -6.88 -0.15 -1.75
N HIS A 53 -5.76 -0.64 -2.25
CA HIS A 53 -5.40 -0.66 -3.68
C HIS A 53 -5.84 -1.92 -4.43
N HIS A 54 -6.96 -2.52 -4.02
CA HIS A 54 -7.37 -3.83 -4.50
C HIS A 54 -8.47 -3.80 -5.58
N LEU A 55 -9.03 -2.63 -5.88
CA LEU A 55 -10.24 -2.50 -6.71
C LEU A 55 -10.05 -2.96 -8.16
N ALA A 56 -8.88 -2.75 -8.75
CA ALA A 56 -8.59 -3.16 -10.13
C ALA A 56 -8.06 -4.61 -10.25
N ILE A 57 -7.75 -5.27 -9.13
CA ILE A 57 -6.94 -6.50 -9.14
C ILE A 57 -7.62 -7.66 -9.86
N ALA A 58 -8.94 -7.80 -9.73
CA ALA A 58 -9.67 -8.86 -10.44
C ALA A 58 -9.48 -8.77 -11.96
N GLU A 59 -9.55 -7.56 -12.53
CA GLU A 59 -9.35 -7.34 -13.96
C GLU A 59 -7.89 -7.55 -14.38
N TYR A 60 -6.93 -7.13 -13.55
CA TYR A 60 -5.52 -7.43 -13.79
C TYR A 60 -5.26 -8.93 -13.79
N GLN A 61 -5.80 -9.69 -12.84
CA GLN A 61 -5.63 -11.14 -12.77
C GLN A 61 -6.25 -11.86 -13.95
N ARG A 62 -7.38 -11.37 -14.45
CA ARG A 62 -8.02 -11.88 -15.66
C ARG A 62 -7.14 -11.66 -16.89
N LEU A 63 -6.56 -10.47 -17.04
CA LEU A 63 -5.83 -10.10 -18.25
C LEU A 63 -4.34 -10.48 -18.24
N PHE A 64 -3.74 -10.49 -17.06
CA PHE A 64 -2.35 -10.82 -16.79
C PHE A 64 -2.28 -11.97 -15.77
N PRO A 65 -2.77 -13.17 -16.13
CA PRO A 65 -2.80 -14.30 -15.21
C PRO A 65 -1.40 -14.79 -14.80
N GLU A 66 -0.39 -14.54 -15.64
CA GLU A 66 1.01 -14.93 -15.43
C GLU A 66 1.81 -13.96 -14.56
N ALA A 67 1.27 -12.78 -14.24
CA ALA A 67 1.96 -11.82 -13.38
C ALA A 67 1.97 -12.29 -11.92
N PHE A 68 3.02 -11.96 -11.17
CA PHE A 68 3.01 -12.15 -9.72
C PHE A 68 2.30 -11.00 -9.00
N TYR A 69 1.45 -11.31 -8.04
CA TYR A 69 0.69 -10.33 -7.25
C TYR A 69 1.23 -10.27 -5.84
N VAL A 70 1.78 -9.13 -5.45
CA VAL A 70 2.38 -8.89 -4.13
C VAL A 70 1.58 -7.84 -3.38
N CYS A 71 1.29 -8.06 -2.10
CA CYS A 71 0.65 -7.04 -1.25
C CYS A 71 1.38 -6.82 0.07
N GLY A 72 1.14 -5.67 0.70
CA GLY A 72 1.60 -5.40 2.06
C GLY A 72 0.83 -6.22 3.10
N LYS A 73 1.51 -6.73 4.13
CA LYS A 73 0.90 -7.33 5.31
C LYS A 73 0.43 -6.21 6.23
N ALA A 74 -0.82 -5.83 6.08
CA ALA A 74 -1.51 -4.97 7.03
C ALA A 74 -1.63 -5.68 8.40
N SER A 75 -1.65 -4.91 9.48
CA SER A 75 -1.76 -5.42 10.84
C SER A 75 -2.61 -4.50 11.72
N GLY A 76 -2.72 -4.85 13.01
CA GLY A 76 -3.50 -4.11 13.98
C GLY A 76 -4.99 -4.05 13.59
N GLN A 77 -5.50 -2.85 13.38
CA GLN A 77 -6.93 -2.62 13.13
C GLN A 77 -7.33 -2.73 11.65
N MET A 78 -6.36 -2.86 10.72
CA MET A 78 -6.69 -3.04 9.31
C MET A 78 -6.49 -4.49 8.93
N GLN A 79 -7.57 -5.11 8.46
CA GLN A 79 -7.52 -6.48 8.00
C GLN A 79 -6.57 -6.60 6.79
N SER A 80 -5.71 -7.63 6.79
CA SER A 80 -4.84 -7.92 5.66
C SER A 80 -5.67 -8.13 4.39
N LEU A 81 -5.10 -7.73 3.25
CA LEU A 81 -5.85 -7.78 1.99
C LEU A 81 -6.25 -9.21 1.61
N THR A 82 -5.39 -10.20 1.89
CA THR A 82 -5.67 -11.62 1.69
C THR A 82 -6.84 -12.14 2.55
N LYS A 83 -7.12 -11.51 3.69
CA LYS A 83 -8.30 -11.85 4.51
C LYS A 83 -9.55 -11.11 4.05
N LYS A 84 -9.40 -9.84 3.65
CA LYS A 84 -10.50 -8.97 3.16
C LYS A 84 -11.04 -9.44 1.79
N ARG A 85 -10.17 -9.85 0.88
CA ARG A 85 -10.48 -10.24 -0.49
C ARG A 85 -9.97 -11.64 -0.78
N ARG A 86 -10.67 -12.64 -0.22
CA ARG A 86 -10.34 -14.06 -0.41
C ARG A 86 -10.58 -14.57 -1.83
N ASP A 87 -11.31 -13.79 -2.62
CA ASP A 87 -11.58 -14.01 -4.03
C ASP A 87 -10.42 -13.57 -4.94
N LEU A 88 -9.47 -12.77 -4.42
CA LEU A 88 -8.31 -12.30 -5.16
C LEU A 88 -7.08 -13.17 -4.86
N ARG A 89 -6.29 -13.46 -5.89
CA ARG A 89 -5.00 -14.13 -5.74
C ARG A 89 -3.94 -13.17 -5.21
N PHE A 90 -3.07 -13.65 -4.34
CA PHE A 90 -1.81 -12.99 -4.03
C PHE A 90 -0.74 -14.07 -3.95
N ASP A 91 0.39 -13.87 -4.60
CA ASP A 91 1.49 -14.82 -4.66
C ASP A 91 2.45 -14.62 -3.49
N GLY A 92 2.53 -13.40 -2.95
CA GLY A 92 3.31 -13.09 -1.75
C GLY A 92 2.81 -11.88 -0.96
N LYS A 93 3.18 -11.85 0.32
CA LYS A 93 2.91 -10.74 1.24
C LYS A 93 4.23 -10.21 1.78
N LEU A 94 4.41 -8.90 1.77
CA LEU A 94 5.57 -8.25 2.38
C LEU A 94 5.25 -7.71 3.76
N ARG A 95 6.14 -7.94 4.73
CA ARG A 95 6.04 -7.34 6.07
C ARG A 95 7.34 -6.67 6.50
N PRO A 96 7.30 -5.75 7.50
CA PRO A 96 8.50 -5.16 8.04
C PRO A 96 9.48 -6.20 8.62
N PRO A 97 10.80 -5.93 8.59
CA PRO A 97 11.79 -6.72 9.32
C PRO A 97 11.60 -6.58 10.83
N GLY A 98 11.72 -7.68 11.57
CA GLY A 98 12.09 -7.61 13.00
C GLY A 98 11.12 -6.96 13.98
N ARG A 99 9.81 -6.90 13.73
CA ARG A 99 8.80 -6.76 14.80
C ARG A 99 7.68 -7.77 14.59
N VAL A 100 7.34 -8.48 15.67
CA VAL A 100 6.15 -9.33 15.74
C VAL A 100 4.95 -8.41 15.60
N CYS A 101 4.32 -8.41 14.43
CA CYS A 101 3.09 -7.67 14.14
C CYS A 101 1.89 -8.11 15.02
N ASP A 102 2.12 -9.03 15.96
CA ASP A 102 1.12 -9.67 16.83
C ASP A 102 1.18 -9.18 18.30
N GLY A 103 1.74 -7.99 18.56
CA GLY A 103 1.65 -7.35 19.88
C GLY A 103 2.67 -7.83 20.92
N VAL A 104 3.75 -8.51 20.51
CA VAL A 104 4.88 -8.80 21.39
C VAL A 104 5.91 -7.69 21.23
N SER A 105 5.92 -6.76 22.19
CA SER A 105 7.01 -5.79 22.35
C SER A 105 8.32 -6.54 22.51
N ILE A 106 9.24 -6.35 21.57
CA ILE A 106 10.63 -6.70 21.82
C ILE A 106 11.10 -5.68 22.86
N ASN A 107 11.30 -6.13 24.10
CA ASN A 107 11.86 -5.31 25.16
C ASN A 107 13.13 -4.64 24.62
N SER A 108 13.23 -3.33 24.83
CA SER A 108 14.28 -2.44 24.32
C SER A 108 15.66 -2.66 24.98
N SER A 109 15.96 -3.89 25.38
CA SER A 109 17.22 -4.32 25.97
C SER A 109 17.97 -5.28 25.04
N LEU A 110 17.82 -5.12 23.72
CA LEU A 110 18.67 -5.81 22.76
C LEU A 110 20.06 -5.20 22.80
N ASP A 111 21.01 -6.04 23.20
CA ASP A 111 22.44 -5.81 23.25
C ASP A 111 22.91 -5.08 22.00
N LYS A 112 23.66 -3.98 22.19
CA LYS A 112 24.22 -3.16 21.11
C LYS A 112 25.39 -3.85 20.38
N THR A 113 25.67 -5.10 20.72
CA THR A 113 26.77 -5.88 20.19
C THR A 113 26.19 -7.12 19.55
N GLN A 114 26.49 -7.30 18.25
CA GLN A 114 26.27 -8.53 17.47
C GLN A 114 24.83 -8.80 17.01
N ASP A 115 24.41 -8.05 15.98
CA ASP A 115 24.24 -8.60 14.62
C ASP A 115 23.60 -7.49 13.77
N SER A 116 24.05 -7.35 12.53
CA SER A 116 23.42 -6.50 11.53
C SER A 116 21.98 -7.01 11.33
N ILE A 117 21.03 -6.49 12.12
CA ILE A 117 19.61 -6.84 12.00
C ILE A 117 19.26 -6.60 10.54
N ASN A 118 18.95 -7.67 9.81
CA ASN A 118 18.59 -7.57 8.41
C ASN A 118 17.30 -6.73 8.33
N LEU A 119 17.44 -5.47 7.92
CA LEU A 119 16.35 -4.51 7.82
C LEU A 119 15.57 -4.65 6.50
N PHE A 120 15.79 -5.73 5.77
CA PHE A 120 15.08 -5.98 4.53
C PHE A 120 13.68 -6.56 4.80
N PRO A 121 12.63 -6.09 4.09
CA PRO A 121 11.29 -6.66 4.18
C PRO A 121 11.28 -8.18 4.01
N ILE A 122 10.43 -8.84 4.77
CA ILE A 122 10.27 -10.30 4.67
C ILE A 122 9.10 -10.59 3.75
N MET A 123 9.39 -11.32 2.67
CA MET A 123 8.37 -11.93 1.82
C MET A 123 7.84 -13.19 2.52
N GLU A 124 6.52 -13.35 2.52
CA GLU A 124 5.81 -14.52 3.03
C GLU A 124 4.85 -15.07 1.96
N PRO A 125 4.59 -16.39 1.91
CA PRO A 125 3.58 -16.93 1.03
C PRO A 125 2.19 -16.43 1.43
N SER A 126 1.27 -16.39 0.48
CA SER A 126 -0.14 -16.11 0.77
C SER A 126 -0.79 -17.22 1.60
N GLU A 127 -1.79 -16.85 2.40
CA GLU A 127 -2.57 -17.80 3.22
C GLU A 127 -3.60 -18.56 2.38
N ILE A 128 -3.91 -18.08 1.18
CA ILE A 128 -4.86 -18.71 0.27
C ILE A 128 -4.07 -19.70 -0.58
N PRO A 129 -4.43 -21.00 -0.57
CA PRO A 129 -3.76 -22.00 -1.39
C PRO A 129 -3.73 -21.56 -2.85
N LEU A 130 -2.53 -21.43 -3.40
CA LEU A 130 -2.34 -21.06 -4.80
C LEU A 130 -2.82 -22.24 -5.66
N SER A 131 -3.84 -22.03 -6.48
CA SER A 131 -3.93 -22.82 -7.71
C SER A 131 -2.70 -22.49 -8.55
N ALA A 132 -2.06 -23.49 -9.16
CA ALA A 132 -0.98 -23.26 -10.12
C ALA A 132 -1.48 -22.25 -11.17
N HIS A 133 -0.84 -21.07 -11.20
CA HIS A 133 -1.31 -19.93 -12.00
C HIS A 133 -0.65 -19.85 -13.36
N HIS A 134 0.39 -20.64 -13.57
CA HIS A 134 1.12 -20.72 -14.81
C HIS A 134 0.99 -22.15 -15.36
N PRO A 135 0.57 -22.33 -16.63
CA PRO A 135 0.42 -23.65 -17.26
C PRO A 135 1.68 -24.52 -17.21
N SER A 136 2.84 -23.91 -17.01
CA SER A 136 4.18 -24.54 -17.06
C SER A 136 4.89 -24.65 -15.71
N GLY A 137 4.25 -24.25 -14.60
CA GLY A 137 4.91 -24.07 -13.29
C GLY A 137 4.92 -22.60 -12.88
N GLY A 138 4.50 -22.34 -11.65
CA GLY A 138 4.33 -21.02 -11.03
C GLY A 138 4.22 -21.21 -9.52
N GLY A 139 4.64 -20.23 -8.72
CA GLY A 139 4.58 -20.38 -7.26
C GLY A 139 5.43 -19.41 -6.47
N TYR A 140 5.39 -19.58 -5.16
CA TYR A 140 6.09 -18.72 -4.21
C TYR A 140 7.61 -18.72 -4.40
N GLU A 141 8.23 -19.85 -4.74
CA GLU A 141 9.68 -19.95 -4.97
C GLU A 141 10.11 -19.15 -6.21
N GLU A 142 9.32 -19.18 -7.29
CA GLU A 142 9.60 -18.39 -8.49
C GLU A 142 9.41 -16.89 -8.21
N LEU A 143 8.38 -16.53 -7.44
CA LEU A 143 8.24 -15.16 -6.94
C LEU A 143 9.47 -14.74 -6.13
N LEU A 144 10.00 -15.60 -5.25
CA LEU A 144 11.19 -15.26 -4.45
C LEU A 144 12.41 -15.02 -5.33
N ALA A 145 12.63 -15.81 -6.39
CA ALA A 145 13.71 -15.60 -7.34
C ALA A 145 13.56 -14.24 -8.04
N VAL A 146 12.40 -13.99 -8.65
CA VAL A 146 12.11 -12.72 -9.34
C VAL A 146 12.23 -11.54 -8.37
N TRP A 147 11.67 -11.66 -7.17
CA TRP A 147 11.72 -10.59 -6.17
C TRP A 147 13.14 -10.29 -5.72
N SER A 148 13.99 -11.31 -5.55
CA SER A 148 15.39 -11.14 -5.12
C SER A 148 16.26 -10.44 -6.18
N GLU A 149 15.93 -10.61 -7.45
CA GLU A 149 16.54 -9.88 -8.55
C GLU A 149 16.09 -8.42 -8.57
N LEU A 150 14.79 -8.17 -8.38
CA LEU A 150 14.22 -6.82 -8.42
C LEU A 150 14.57 -6.01 -7.18
N ALA A 151 14.58 -6.63 -6.01
CA ALA A 151 14.70 -6.02 -4.71
C ALA A 151 15.62 -6.87 -3.82
N SER A 152 16.70 -6.28 -3.34
CA SER A 152 17.62 -6.92 -2.42
C SER A 152 17.98 -5.99 -1.28
N SER A 153 18.48 -6.53 -0.17
CA SER A 153 19.25 -5.69 0.74
C SER A 153 20.43 -5.10 -0.05
N SER A 154 20.72 -3.83 0.19
CA SER A 154 21.74 -3.06 -0.54
C SER A 154 23.14 -3.69 -0.50
N GLU A 155 23.39 -4.59 0.45
CA GLU A 155 24.66 -5.30 0.61
C GLU A 155 24.75 -6.60 -0.22
N ASN A 156 23.62 -7.21 -0.60
CA ASN A 156 23.61 -8.56 -1.19
C ASN A 156 23.47 -8.59 -2.71
N ASN A 157 23.00 -7.51 -3.35
CA ASN A 157 22.92 -7.44 -4.81
C ASN A 157 22.93 -5.99 -5.31
N ALA A 158 24.10 -5.51 -5.72
CA ALA A 158 24.25 -4.16 -6.28
C ALA A 158 23.39 -3.93 -7.53
N ASN A 159 23.01 -5.00 -8.24
CA ASN A 159 22.25 -4.95 -9.48
C ASN A 159 20.73 -4.95 -9.28
N SER A 160 20.22 -5.07 -8.04
CA SER A 160 18.78 -4.93 -7.82
C SER A 160 18.31 -3.54 -8.25
N ILE A 161 17.05 -3.40 -8.64
CA ILE A 161 16.53 -2.13 -9.17
C ILE A 161 15.75 -1.34 -8.12
N PHE A 162 15.29 -2.00 -7.06
CA PHE A 162 14.54 -1.39 -5.98
C PHE A 162 15.23 -1.56 -4.63
N ASP A 163 15.23 -0.50 -3.82
CA ASP A 163 15.19 -0.66 -2.37
C ASP A 163 13.73 -0.67 -1.92
N VAL A 164 13.41 -1.44 -0.88
CA VAL A 164 12.03 -1.66 -0.42
C VAL A 164 11.94 -1.39 1.07
N CYS A 165 10.90 -0.66 1.47
CA CYS A 165 10.54 -0.45 2.87
C CYS A 165 9.05 -0.74 3.05
N ILE A 166 8.71 -1.41 4.15
CA ILE A 166 7.32 -1.56 4.58
C ILE A 166 7.09 -0.60 5.74
N LEU A 167 6.06 0.24 5.65
CA LEU A 167 5.70 1.11 6.75
C LEU A 167 5.21 0.29 7.93
N ASP A 168 5.92 0.40 9.05
CA ASP A 168 5.59 -0.28 10.30
C ASP A 168 4.68 0.59 11.17
N ASP A 169 3.51 0.95 10.63
CA ASP A 169 2.51 1.78 11.30
C ASP A 169 1.48 0.97 12.11
N ASN A 170 1.72 -0.35 12.23
CA ASN A 170 0.79 -1.36 12.74
C ASN A 170 -0.63 -1.24 12.14
N ARG A 171 -0.72 -0.88 10.85
CA ARG A 171 -1.99 -0.60 10.21
C ARG A 171 -1.98 -0.93 8.72
N THR A 172 -1.31 -0.13 7.92
CA THR A 172 -1.40 -0.22 6.46
C THR A 172 -0.42 -1.19 5.84
N GLY A 173 0.75 -1.38 6.46
CA GLY A 173 1.81 -2.22 5.91
C GLY A 173 2.22 -1.74 4.52
N GLU A 174 2.22 -0.42 4.30
CA GLU A 174 2.40 0.16 2.98
C GLU A 174 3.77 -0.21 2.39
N ILE A 175 3.76 -0.75 1.17
CA ILE A 175 4.99 -1.04 0.42
C ILE A 175 5.48 0.25 -0.23
N VAL A 176 6.68 0.68 0.14
CA VAL A 176 7.38 1.83 -0.44
C VAL A 176 8.58 1.34 -1.23
N LEU A 177 8.75 1.84 -2.46
CA LEU A 177 9.86 1.46 -3.34
C LEU A 177 10.75 2.68 -3.61
N LEU A 178 12.05 2.46 -3.66
CA LEU A 178 12.99 3.37 -4.30
C LEU A 178 13.45 2.73 -5.60
N HIS A 179 13.06 3.27 -6.75
CA HIS A 179 13.68 2.90 -8.01
C HIS A 179 15.08 3.52 -8.09
N LYS A 180 16.11 2.70 -7.86
CA LYS A 180 17.51 3.14 -7.72
C LYS A 180 18.03 3.83 -8.98
N PRO A 181 17.85 3.30 -10.20
CA PRO A 181 18.42 3.92 -11.41
C PRO A 181 17.93 5.35 -11.65
N SER A 182 16.65 5.63 -11.39
CA SER A 182 16.08 6.97 -11.58
C SER A 182 15.96 7.79 -10.29
N LYS A 183 16.51 7.28 -9.17
CA LYS A 183 16.44 7.90 -7.85
C LYS A 183 15.02 8.37 -7.49
N THR A 184 14.03 7.51 -7.74
CA THR A 184 12.62 7.87 -7.64
C THR A 184 11.96 7.08 -6.52
N LEU A 185 11.49 7.79 -5.51
CA LEU A 185 10.66 7.26 -4.45
C LEU A 185 9.24 7.04 -5.00
N ILE A 186 8.70 5.85 -4.82
CA ILE A 186 7.36 5.46 -5.25
C ILE A 186 6.59 5.10 -3.98
N VAL A 187 5.53 5.86 -3.72
CA VAL A 187 4.68 5.74 -2.53
C VAL A 187 3.21 5.72 -2.95
N SER A 188 2.34 5.29 -2.04
CA SER A 188 0.89 5.32 -2.26
C SER A 188 0.24 6.31 -1.30
N ASP A 189 -0.33 5.81 -0.21
CA ASP A 189 -1.06 6.56 0.80
C ASP A 189 -0.15 7.30 1.78
N LEU A 190 1.19 7.09 1.75
CA LEU A 190 2.13 7.72 2.67
C LEU A 190 2.01 9.25 2.66
N LEU A 191 1.86 9.88 1.50
CA LEU A 191 1.68 11.33 1.43
C LEU A 191 0.23 11.75 1.71
N TYR A 192 -0.74 10.89 1.38
CA TYR A 192 -2.16 11.14 1.61
C TYR A 192 -2.52 11.27 3.10
N LYS A 193 -1.83 10.54 4.00
CA LYS A 193 -2.09 10.52 5.45
C LYS A 193 -1.52 11.72 6.22
N SER A 194 -0.85 12.65 5.53
CA SER A 194 0.31 13.28 6.13
C SER A 194 0.15 14.77 6.46
N CYS A 195 -0.48 15.60 5.63
CA CYS A 195 -0.86 16.94 6.08
C CYS A 195 -2.15 17.46 5.42
N ARG A 196 -2.79 18.42 6.11
CA ARG A 196 -4.02 19.09 5.64
C ARG A 196 -3.83 19.87 4.35
N ASP A 197 -2.58 20.18 3.99
CA ASP A 197 -2.21 20.95 2.80
C ASP A 197 -1.85 20.04 1.60
N ILE A 198 -1.58 18.74 1.81
CA ILE A 198 -1.28 17.72 0.78
C ILE A 198 -2.52 16.86 0.52
N VAL A 199 -3.67 17.50 0.48
CA VAL A 199 -4.96 16.82 0.48
C VAL A 199 -5.34 16.34 -0.90
N GLY A 200 -4.83 15.14 -1.19
CA GLY A 200 -5.37 14.23 -2.18
C GLY A 200 -5.60 14.84 -3.57
N PRO A 201 -6.34 14.11 -4.40
CA PRO A 201 -6.52 14.50 -5.77
C PRO A 201 -7.62 15.57 -5.81
N GLY A 202 -7.20 16.84 -5.92
CA GLY A 202 -8.08 18.03 -5.89
C GLY A 202 -7.60 19.22 -5.03
N GLY A 203 -6.50 19.08 -4.28
CA GLY A 203 -5.90 20.15 -3.49
C GLY A 203 -6.85 20.73 -2.43
N VAL A 204 -6.61 21.97 -1.98
CA VAL A 204 -7.39 22.65 -0.92
C VAL A 204 -8.87 22.88 -1.25
N SER A 205 -9.31 22.53 -2.47
CA SER A 205 -10.61 22.93 -3.03
C SER A 205 -11.62 21.80 -3.20
N HIS A 206 -11.29 20.52 -2.95
CA HIS A 206 -12.18 19.39 -3.30
C HIS A 206 -12.39 18.34 -2.20
N ASN A 207 -13.55 17.68 -2.35
CA ASN A 207 -14.29 16.91 -1.36
C ASN A 207 -13.79 15.45 -1.30
N TYR A 208 -13.36 15.00 -0.13
CA TYR A 208 -12.77 13.66 0.14
C TYR A 208 -13.66 12.46 -0.22
N SER A 209 -14.89 12.68 -0.66
CA SER A 209 -15.90 11.67 -1.00
C SER A 209 -16.23 11.59 -2.48
N ALA A 210 -15.53 12.37 -3.34
CA ALA A 210 -15.68 12.30 -4.78
C ALA A 210 -14.49 11.54 -5.38
N PRO A 211 -14.71 10.35 -5.95
CA PRO A 211 -15.98 9.77 -6.36
C PRO A 211 -16.64 8.92 -5.26
N GLU A 212 -17.94 8.66 -5.41
CA GLU A 212 -18.77 7.86 -4.48
C GLU A 212 -18.14 6.49 -4.12
N TRP A 213 -17.42 5.85 -5.04
CA TRP A 213 -16.72 4.59 -4.76
C TRP A 213 -15.62 4.73 -3.70
N PHE A 214 -15.00 5.90 -3.60
CA PHE A 214 -13.94 6.17 -2.61
C PHE A 214 -14.54 6.42 -1.22
N ALA A 215 -15.66 7.14 -1.17
CA ALA A 215 -16.46 7.26 0.04
C ALA A 215 -16.91 5.87 0.53
N LYS A 216 -17.39 5.02 -0.38
CA LYS A 216 -17.74 3.62 -0.09
C LYS A 216 -16.54 2.82 0.42
N GLY A 217 -15.35 2.97 -0.17
CA GLY A 217 -14.14 2.31 0.30
C GLY A 217 -13.73 2.74 1.71
N GLN A 218 -13.82 4.04 2.02
CA GLN A 218 -13.61 4.54 3.39
C GLN A 218 -14.69 4.06 4.36
N ASP A 219 -15.95 4.02 3.94
CA ASP A 219 -17.06 3.49 4.73
C ASP A 219 -16.88 2.00 5.03
N GLU A 220 -16.47 1.19 4.05
CA GLU A 220 -16.11 -0.22 4.23
C GLU A 220 -14.93 -0.41 5.20
N LEU A 221 -13.92 0.47 5.14
CA LEU A 221 -12.71 0.38 5.96
C LEU A 221 -12.90 0.87 7.39
N PHE A 222 -13.70 1.91 7.61
CA PHE A 222 -13.80 2.59 8.89
C PHE A 222 -15.12 2.34 9.61
N TYR A 223 -16.21 2.11 8.86
CA TYR A 223 -17.57 2.25 9.35
C TYR A 223 -18.51 1.05 9.09
N ASP A 224 -18.17 0.03 8.28
CA ASP A 224 -19.03 -1.17 8.13
C ASP A 224 -18.97 -2.04 9.42
N PRO A 225 -20.07 -2.12 10.19
CA PRO A 225 -20.10 -2.90 11.43
C PRO A 225 -19.99 -4.42 11.20
N ARG A 226 -20.27 -4.92 10.00
CA ARG A 226 -20.20 -6.36 9.67
C ARG A 226 -18.76 -6.87 9.53
N MET A 227 -17.80 -5.98 9.30
CA MET A 227 -16.37 -6.29 9.34
C MET A 227 -15.80 -6.29 10.78
N ASN A 228 -16.61 -5.94 11.80
CA ASN A 228 -16.21 -5.84 13.21
C ASN A 228 -16.81 -6.94 14.11
N ILE A 229 -17.29 -8.06 13.56
CA ILE A 229 -18.04 -9.08 14.33
C ILE A 229 -17.21 -9.78 15.42
N GLU A 230 -15.88 -9.65 15.45
CA GLU A 230 -15.08 -10.21 16.55
C GLU A 230 -15.10 -9.38 17.86
N ASN A 231 -15.66 -8.16 17.87
CA ASN A 231 -15.71 -7.32 19.09
C ASN A 231 -17.12 -6.83 19.48
N ALA A 232 -18.17 -7.32 18.82
CA ALA A 232 -19.55 -6.93 19.11
C ALA A 232 -20.28 -8.00 19.95
N SER A 233 -19.69 -8.39 21.08
CA SER A 233 -20.49 -8.84 22.22
C SER A 233 -20.45 -7.72 23.25
N VAL A 234 -21.63 -7.38 23.79
CA VAL A 234 -21.89 -6.19 24.63
C VAL A 234 -22.17 -4.91 23.83
N MET A 235 -23.39 -4.79 23.30
CA MET A 235 -24.27 -3.66 23.63
C MET A 235 -25.70 -3.89 23.16
N ASP A 236 -26.49 -4.27 24.16
CA ASP A 236 -27.89 -3.96 24.46
C ASP A 236 -28.87 -3.55 23.34
N SER A 237 -29.99 -4.27 23.34
CA SER A 237 -31.20 -4.05 22.55
C SER A 237 -32.01 -2.87 23.08
N GLY A 238 -32.17 -1.81 22.28
CA GLY A 238 -33.04 -0.69 22.64
C GLY A 238 -33.46 0.18 21.46
N GLU A 239 -34.67 -0.08 20.96
CA GLU A 239 -35.62 0.79 20.24
C GLU A 239 -35.12 1.65 19.04
N ALA A 240 -35.50 1.18 17.85
CA ALA A 240 -35.47 1.93 16.61
C ALA A 240 -36.51 3.07 16.62
N ASN A 241 -36.04 4.32 16.56
CA ASN A 241 -36.88 5.50 16.44
C ASN A 241 -36.65 6.13 15.06
N GLU A 242 -37.63 6.00 14.16
CA GLU A 242 -37.63 6.59 12.82
C GLU A 242 -37.69 8.12 12.93
N ARG A 243 -36.59 8.81 12.59
CA ARG A 243 -36.58 10.27 12.43
C ARG A 243 -36.66 10.68 10.95
N PRO A 244 -37.33 11.79 10.61
CA PRO A 244 -37.51 12.23 9.23
C PRO A 244 -36.17 12.65 8.61
N ARG A 245 -35.97 12.31 7.32
CA ARG A 245 -34.84 12.79 6.50
C ARG A 245 -34.98 14.30 6.28
N THR A 246 -34.35 15.10 7.13
CA THR A 246 -34.04 16.50 6.82
C THR A 246 -32.93 16.57 5.78
N GLU A 247 -32.94 17.64 4.98
CA GLU A 247 -31.97 17.99 3.94
C GLU A 247 -30.50 17.70 4.29
N PRO A 248 -29.62 17.46 3.30
CA PRO A 248 -28.23 17.09 3.55
C PRO A 248 -27.53 18.19 4.32
N SER A 249 -27.50 18.06 5.64
CA SER A 249 -26.66 18.89 6.49
C SER A 249 -25.24 18.71 5.95
N VAL A 250 -24.56 19.82 5.65
CA VAL A 250 -23.11 19.83 5.40
C VAL A 250 -22.48 19.23 6.65
N ARG A 251 -22.29 17.91 6.65
CA ARG A 251 -21.62 17.22 7.74
C ARG A 251 -20.22 17.83 7.74
N PRO A 252 -19.75 18.38 8.88
CA PRO A 252 -18.37 18.85 8.97
C PRO A 252 -17.47 17.72 8.47
N LEU A 253 -16.60 18.06 7.51
CA LEU A 253 -15.63 17.14 6.92
C LEU A 253 -15.04 16.28 8.03
N LEU A 254 -15.13 14.96 7.83
CA LEU A 254 -14.77 13.93 8.80
C LEU A 254 -13.57 14.40 9.63
N PRO A 255 -13.67 14.41 10.98
CA PRO A 255 -12.60 14.86 11.84
C PRO A 255 -11.36 14.10 11.40
N SER A 256 -10.33 14.87 11.00
CA SER A 256 -9.08 14.43 10.39
C SER A 256 -8.72 13.00 10.76
N TYR A 257 -8.19 12.21 9.82
CA TYR A 257 -7.65 10.86 10.09
C TYR A 257 -6.94 10.73 11.45
N ARG A 258 -6.27 11.80 11.92
CA ARG A 258 -5.58 11.97 13.22
C ARG A 258 -6.48 11.98 14.48
N THR A 259 -7.72 12.44 14.39
CA THR A 259 -8.68 12.56 15.52
C THR A 259 -9.63 11.36 15.64
N HIS A 260 -9.65 10.48 14.64
CA HIS A 260 -10.46 9.26 14.72
C HIS A 260 -9.89 8.33 15.82
N PRO A 261 -10.71 7.76 16.73
CA PRO A 261 -10.23 6.89 17.81
C PRO A 261 -9.34 5.72 17.32
N LYS A 262 -9.65 5.18 16.13
CA LYS A 262 -8.87 4.13 15.44
C LYS A 262 -7.50 4.59 14.90
N ALA A 263 -7.21 5.89 14.83
CA ALA A 263 -5.88 6.38 14.50
C ALA A 263 -4.96 6.48 15.72
N ARG A 264 -5.50 6.32 16.94
CA ARG A 264 -4.72 6.22 18.18
C ARG A 264 -3.94 4.91 18.30
N THR A 265 -4.14 3.96 17.38
CA THR A 265 -3.46 2.66 17.37
C THR A 265 -2.32 2.56 16.36
N ILE A 266 -1.94 3.68 15.73
CA ILE A 266 -0.77 3.73 14.85
C ILE A 266 0.49 3.52 15.71
N ASP A 267 1.35 2.58 15.32
CA ASP A 267 2.69 2.47 15.92
C ASP A 267 3.56 3.62 15.41
N THR A 268 3.60 4.70 16.19
CA THR A 268 4.38 5.90 15.89
C THR A 268 5.88 5.65 15.92
N ALA A 269 6.35 4.72 16.76
CA ALA A 269 7.76 4.38 16.85
C ALA A 269 8.21 3.54 15.63
N GLY A 270 7.44 2.51 15.26
CA GLY A 270 7.69 1.73 14.05
C GLY A 270 7.65 2.61 12.79
N LEU A 271 6.62 3.45 12.68
CA LEU A 271 6.47 4.40 11.58
C LEU A 271 7.66 5.37 11.49
N LYS A 272 8.11 5.94 12.62
CA LYS A 272 9.28 6.82 12.65
C LYS A 272 10.54 6.13 12.12
N ILE A 273 10.77 4.88 12.54
CA ILE A 273 11.91 4.08 12.04
C ILE A 273 11.81 3.85 10.53
N SER A 274 10.63 3.50 10.01
CA SER A 274 10.42 3.35 8.56
C SER A 274 10.68 4.66 7.81
N LEU A 275 10.23 5.80 8.35
CA LEU A 275 10.45 7.12 7.76
C LEU A 275 11.92 7.53 7.75
N GLU A 276 12.65 7.29 8.84
CA GLU A 276 14.10 7.52 8.91
C GLU A 276 14.85 6.72 7.84
N ARG A 277 14.46 5.45 7.62
CA ARG A 277 15.02 4.61 6.53
C ARG A 277 14.73 5.19 5.16
N ILE A 278 13.48 5.56 4.89
CA ILE A 278 13.07 6.14 3.61
C ILE A 278 13.83 7.45 3.36
N LEU A 279 13.95 8.31 4.37
CA LEU A 279 14.65 9.59 4.27
C LEU A 279 16.18 9.43 4.09
N ALA A 280 16.76 8.32 4.53
CA ALA A 280 18.17 8.00 4.33
C ALA A 280 18.49 7.61 2.87
N TRP A 281 17.52 7.13 2.10
CA TRP A 281 17.72 6.83 0.68
C TRP A 281 18.05 8.06 -0.16
N ASP A 282 18.85 7.91 -1.22
CA ASP A 282 19.20 8.99 -2.17
C ASP A 282 18.15 9.16 -3.29
N PHE A 283 16.89 9.46 -2.96
CA PHE A 283 15.90 9.86 -3.96
C PHE A 283 15.98 11.36 -4.31
N LYS A 284 15.62 11.68 -5.57
CA LYS A 284 15.54 13.04 -6.15
C LYS A 284 14.13 13.38 -6.67
N ARG A 285 13.23 12.39 -6.72
CA ARG A 285 11.84 12.52 -7.15
C ARG A 285 10.95 11.64 -6.29
N CYS A 286 9.70 12.04 -6.09
CA CYS A 286 8.66 11.23 -5.49
C CYS A 286 7.46 11.14 -6.44
N LEU A 287 6.99 9.92 -6.69
CA LEU A 287 5.72 9.63 -7.35
C LEU A 287 4.77 9.09 -6.30
N ALA A 288 3.58 9.66 -6.21
CA ALA A 288 2.55 9.23 -5.29
C ALA A 288 1.23 8.97 -6.00
N CYS A 289 0.43 8.09 -5.42
CA CYS A 289 -0.89 7.75 -5.96
C CYS A 289 -1.85 8.94 -6.00
N HIS A 290 -1.71 9.92 -5.11
CA HIS A 290 -2.71 10.98 -4.95
C HIS A 290 -2.15 12.39 -5.12
N THR A 291 -0.95 12.52 -5.68
CA THR A 291 -0.33 13.82 -5.97
C THR A 291 0.32 13.80 -7.35
N ASP A 292 0.56 14.99 -7.90
CA ASP A 292 1.45 15.11 -9.05
C ASP A 292 2.88 14.66 -8.68
N PRO A 293 3.71 14.28 -9.67
CA PRO A 293 5.12 14.01 -9.46
C PRO A 293 5.83 15.19 -8.78
N ILE A 294 6.55 14.91 -7.69
CA ILE A 294 7.30 15.91 -6.93
C ILE A 294 8.78 15.73 -7.23
N ALA A 295 9.48 16.80 -7.60
CA ALA A 295 10.89 16.77 -7.97
C ALA A 295 11.77 17.53 -6.98
N GLY A 296 13.05 17.18 -6.95
CA GLY A 296 14.10 17.89 -6.22
C GLY A 296 13.96 17.80 -4.70
N ASP A 297 14.47 18.82 -4.01
CA ASP A 297 14.48 18.88 -2.55
C ASP A 297 13.07 18.99 -1.94
N GLU A 298 12.09 19.48 -2.71
CA GLU A 298 10.70 19.55 -2.28
C GLU A 298 10.13 18.15 -2.00
N ALA A 299 10.55 17.10 -2.72
CA ALA A 299 10.10 15.73 -2.42
C ALA A 299 10.49 15.29 -1.00
N ARG A 300 11.72 15.58 -0.58
CA ARG A 300 12.21 15.24 0.77
C ARG A 300 11.55 16.09 1.84
N LYS A 301 11.47 17.40 1.60
CA LYS A 301 10.83 18.34 2.51
C LYS A 301 9.38 17.97 2.73
N LEU A 302 8.67 17.59 1.66
CA LEU A 302 7.29 17.15 1.75
C LEU A 302 7.15 15.92 2.63
N ILE A 303 7.94 14.86 2.41
CA ILE A 303 7.92 13.64 3.24
C ILE A 303 8.26 13.95 4.72
N LYS A 304 9.18 14.88 4.98
CA LYS A 304 9.48 15.33 6.36
C LYS A 304 8.30 16.08 7.00
N GLN A 305 7.67 16.99 6.26
CA GLN A 305 6.55 17.81 6.76
C GLN A 305 5.29 16.98 6.97
N ALA A 306 4.97 16.15 5.98
CA ALA A 306 3.97 15.09 5.98
C ALA A 306 3.95 14.32 7.30
N TRP A 307 5.12 14.04 7.86
CA TRP A 307 5.23 13.22 9.05
C TRP A 307 5.93 13.92 10.22
N GLY A 308 5.95 15.26 10.24
CA GLY A 308 6.58 16.03 11.33
C GLY A 308 5.87 15.90 12.69
N PHE A 309 4.83 15.08 12.80
CA PHE A 309 4.10 14.78 14.03
C PHE A 309 4.58 13.50 14.74
N VAL A 310 5.45 12.71 14.11
CA VAL A 310 6.13 11.53 14.65
C VAL A 310 7.62 11.81 14.87
#